data_AF-A0A533ZE10-F1
#
_entry.id   AF-A0A533ZE10-F1
#
_cell.length_a   1.000
_cell.length_b   1.000
_cell.length_c   1.000
_cell.angle_alpha   90.00
_cell.angle_beta   90.00
_cell.angle_gamma   90.00
#
_symmetry.space_group_name_H-M   'P 1'
#
loop_
_entity.id
_entity.type
_entity.pdbx_description
1 polymer ?
#
loop_
_entity_poly.entity_id
_entity_poly.type
_entity_poly.pdbx_seq_one_letter_code
_entity_poly.pdbx_strand_id
1 'polypeptide(L)'
;MGIVHLNAVLGSLVVTVGFWLIWGEIPPALAVVSGLLVAGFLIWQGSTIAAIWAWVTLFLGLESLTWPVVTMVRVRMTATEPTEQEMGLILTALLFGLFSAIFWLTFSYGLFKRMKQKEEEARMGEGQAH
;
A
#
# COMPACT_ATOMS: atom_id res chain seq x y z
N MET A 1 -6.02 24.55 -3.41
CA MET A 1 -6.55 23.43 -2.59
C MET A 1 -6.97 22.19 -3.40
N GLY A 2 -7.48 22.29 -4.64
CA GLY A 2 -8.13 21.15 -5.32
C GLY A 2 -7.25 19.94 -5.70
N ILE A 3 -6.04 20.15 -6.21
CA ILE A 3 -5.25 19.06 -6.82
C ILE A 3 -4.72 18.02 -5.82
N VAL A 4 -4.32 18.45 -4.62
CA VAL A 4 -3.77 17.56 -3.59
C VAL A 4 -4.88 16.69 -3.00
N HIS A 5 -6.04 17.29 -2.68
CA HIS A 5 -7.20 16.56 -2.19
C HIS A 5 -7.74 15.57 -3.22
N LEU A 6 -7.78 15.95 -4.50
CA LEU A 6 -8.15 15.03 -5.57
C LEU A 6 -7.22 13.81 -5.61
N ASN A 7 -5.90 14.01 -5.48
CA ASN A 7 -4.94 12.91 -5.44
C ASN A 7 -5.10 12.04 -4.18
N ALA A 8 -5.45 12.64 -3.04
CA ALA A 8 -5.72 11.88 -1.82
C ALA A 8 -6.94 10.96 -1.98
N VAL A 9 -8.02 11.48 -2.59
CA VAL A 9 -9.23 10.69 -2.90
C VAL A 9 -8.94 9.59 -3.92
N LEU A 10 -8.18 9.88 -4.97
CA LEU A 10 -7.77 8.87 -5.95
C LEU A 10 -6.90 7.80 -5.30
N GLY A 11 -5.94 8.21 -4.46
CA GLY A 11 -5.07 7.31 -3.71
C GLY A 11 -5.85 6.40 -2.77
N SER A 12 -6.82 6.94 -2.02
CA SER A 12 -7.67 6.13 -1.16
C SER A 12 -8.53 5.16 -1.95
N LEU A 13 -9.04 5.57 -3.12
CA LEU A 13 -9.82 4.69 -3.98
C LEU A 13 -8.95 3.52 -4.48
N VAL A 14 -7.73 3.79 -4.91
CA VAL A 14 -6.78 2.75 -5.35
C VAL A 14 -6.51 1.72 -4.24
N VAL A 15 -6.22 2.18 -3.02
CA VAL A 15 -6.00 1.28 -1.86
C VAL A 15 -7.27 0.49 -1.52
N THR A 16 -8.43 1.14 -1.55
CA THR A 16 -9.70 0.49 -1.21
C THR A 16 -10.09 -0.56 -2.23
N VAL A 17 -9.91 -0.28 -3.53
CA VAL A 17 -10.21 -1.21 -4.60
C VAL A 17 -9.26 -2.39 -4.57
N GLY A 18 -7.95 -2.16 -4.34
CA GLY A 18 -7.00 -3.25 -4.07
C GLY A 18 -7.53 -4.15 -2.96
N PHE A 19 -7.84 -3.54 -1.82
CA PHE A 19 -8.26 -4.27 -0.63
C PHE A 19 -9.55 -5.04 -0.85
N TRP A 20 -10.49 -4.47 -1.59
CA TRP A 20 -11.71 -5.19 -1.96
C TRP A 20 -11.41 -6.41 -2.83
N LEU A 21 -10.60 -6.24 -3.88
CA LEU A 21 -10.32 -7.30 -4.87
C LEU A 21 -9.56 -8.47 -4.26
N ILE A 22 -8.61 -8.21 -3.36
CA ILE A 22 -7.82 -9.27 -2.71
C ILE A 22 -8.69 -10.12 -1.79
N TRP A 23 -9.63 -9.49 -1.08
CA TRP A 23 -10.36 -10.16 -0.03
C TRP A 23 -11.72 -10.72 -0.47
N GLY A 24 -12.28 -10.26 -1.58
CA GLY A 24 -13.42 -10.85 -2.32
C GLY A 24 -14.78 -10.90 -1.60
N GLU A 25 -14.78 -10.95 -0.27
CA GLU A 25 -15.93 -11.22 0.60
C GLU A 25 -16.17 -10.11 1.63
N ILE A 26 -15.44 -9.00 1.57
CA ILE A 26 -15.59 -7.92 2.55
C ILE A 26 -16.94 -7.22 2.33
N PRO A 27 -17.76 -7.04 3.39
CA PRO A 27 -18.98 -6.26 3.29
C PRO A 27 -18.72 -4.85 2.71
N PRO A 28 -19.57 -4.35 1.80
CA PRO A 28 -19.39 -3.04 1.18
C PRO A 28 -19.18 -1.91 2.18
N ALA A 29 -19.88 -1.97 3.31
CA ALA A 29 -19.75 -0.99 4.39
C ALA A 29 -18.33 -0.95 4.97
N LEU A 30 -17.68 -2.10 5.16
CA LEU A 30 -16.33 -2.18 5.70
C LEU A 30 -15.29 -1.61 4.72
N ALA A 31 -15.48 -1.85 3.42
CA ALA A 31 -14.60 -1.27 2.40
C ALA A 31 -14.79 0.25 2.27
N VAL A 32 -16.02 0.76 2.41
CA VAL A 32 -16.26 2.21 2.46
C VAL A 32 -15.59 2.82 3.69
N VAL A 33 -15.72 2.18 4.86
CA VAL A 33 -15.06 2.64 6.08
C VAL A 33 -13.55 2.64 5.95
N SER A 34 -12.93 1.57 5.42
CA SER A 34 -11.48 1.54 5.21
C SER A 34 -11.03 2.60 4.22
N GLY A 35 -11.79 2.83 3.14
CA GLY A 35 -11.51 3.90 2.19
C GLY A 35 -11.59 5.29 2.80
N LEU A 36 -12.57 5.56 3.65
CA LEU A 36 -12.68 6.83 4.38
C LEU A 36 -11.53 7.03 5.37
N LEU A 37 -11.11 5.96 6.06
CA LEU A 37 -9.96 6.00 6.97
C LEU A 37 -8.66 6.30 6.21
N VAL A 38 -8.43 5.62 5.08
CA VAL A 38 -7.26 5.87 4.22
C VAL A 38 -7.32 7.28 3.64
N ALA A 39 -8.48 7.75 3.16
CA ALA A 39 -8.65 9.11 2.67
C ALA A 39 -8.33 10.15 3.75
N GLY A 40 -8.87 9.97 4.95
CA GLY A 40 -8.60 10.84 6.10
C GLY A 40 -7.11 10.86 6.46
N PHE A 41 -6.47 9.69 6.49
CA PHE A 41 -5.02 9.58 6.73
C PHE A 41 -4.20 10.27 5.64
N LEU A 42 -4.52 10.07 4.36
CA LEU A 42 -3.81 10.69 3.24
C LEU A 42 -4.01 12.20 3.19
N ILE A 43 -5.19 12.71 3.59
CA ILE A 43 -5.43 14.16 3.70
C ILE A 43 -4.66 14.74 4.87
N TRP A 44 -4.58 14.02 5.99
CA TRP A 44 -3.85 14.46 7.18
C TRP A 44 -2.34 14.47 6.97
N GLN A 45 -1.79 13.42 6.34
CA GLN A 45 -0.35 13.24 6.17
C GLN A 45 0.19 13.81 4.85
N GLY A 46 -0.66 13.93 3.83
CA GLY A 46 -0.29 14.29 2.47
C GLY A 46 -0.21 15.80 2.24
N SER A 47 0.87 16.43 2.69
CA SER A 47 1.14 17.84 2.38
C SER A 47 1.46 18.06 0.88
N THR A 48 1.89 17.01 0.18
CA THR A 48 2.26 17.04 -1.24
C THR A 48 1.76 15.81 -2.00
N ILE A 49 1.65 15.92 -3.33
CA ILE A 49 1.27 14.80 -4.22
C ILE A 49 2.24 13.63 -4.06
N ALA A 50 3.55 13.91 -3.95
CA ALA A 50 4.56 12.88 -3.77
C ALA A 50 4.38 12.11 -2.45
N ALA A 51 4.03 12.81 -1.37
CA ALA A 51 3.78 12.19 -0.08
C ALA A 51 2.55 11.27 -0.13
N ILE A 52 1.46 11.71 -0.76
CA ILE A 52 0.25 10.90 -0.94
C ILE A 52 0.59 9.58 -1.65
N TRP A 53 1.29 9.65 -2.79
CA TRP A 53 1.62 8.45 -3.55
C TRP A 53 2.66 7.56 -2.87
N ALA A 54 3.56 8.12 -2.05
CA ALA A 54 4.48 7.35 -1.22
C ALA A 54 3.72 6.48 -0.21
N TRP A 55 2.70 7.05 0.45
CA TRP A 55 1.82 6.32 1.37
C TRP A 55 0.89 5.33 0.65
N VAL A 56 0.30 5.70 -0.49
CA VAL A 56 -0.54 4.79 -1.30
C VAL A 56 0.24 3.56 -1.72
N THR A 57 1.45 3.74 -2.25
CA THR A 57 2.30 2.62 -2.65
C THR A 57 2.80 1.80 -1.46
N LEU A 58 3.01 2.43 -0.29
CA LEU A 58 3.29 1.68 0.93
C LEU A 58 2.13 0.75 1.29
N PHE A 59 0.90 1.27 1.30
CA PHE A 59 -0.30 0.49 1.61
C PHE A 59 -0.50 -0.64 0.61
N LEU A 60 -0.38 -0.38 -0.70
CA LEU A 60 -0.46 -1.43 -1.73
C LEU A 60 0.58 -2.54 -1.53
N GLY A 61 1.79 -2.18 -1.09
CA GLY A 61 2.84 -3.13 -0.76
C GLY A 61 2.46 -4.03 0.43
N LEU A 62 1.99 -3.42 1.52
CA LEU A 62 1.53 -4.14 2.71
C LEU A 62 0.33 -5.05 2.42
N GLU A 63 -0.61 -4.54 1.64
CA GLU A 63 -1.79 -5.27 1.23
C GLU A 63 -1.42 -6.48 0.35
N SER A 64 -0.49 -6.30 -0.58
CA SER A 64 0.06 -7.38 -1.42
C SER A 64 0.76 -8.46 -0.59
N LEU A 65 1.44 -8.12 0.51
CA LEU A 65 2.02 -9.10 1.45
C LEU A 65 0.97 -9.84 2.26
N THR A 66 -0.20 -9.24 2.47
CA THR A 66 -1.23 -9.82 3.31
C THR A 66 -1.81 -11.08 2.67
N TRP A 67 -1.93 -11.11 1.35
CA TRP A 67 -2.46 -12.26 0.62
C TRP A 67 -1.66 -13.58 0.81
N PRO A 68 -0.33 -13.64 0.59
CA PRO A 68 0.46 -14.85 0.84
C PRO A 68 0.46 -15.25 2.32
N VAL A 69 0.49 -14.29 3.24
CA VAL A 69 0.44 -14.56 4.68
C VAL A 69 -0.89 -15.22 5.06
N VAL A 70 -2.02 -14.65 4.63
CA VAL A 70 -3.35 -15.21 4.90
C VAL A 70 -3.52 -16.58 4.25
N THR A 71 -3.00 -16.76 3.02
CA THR A 71 -3.03 -18.05 2.32
C THR A 71 -2.27 -19.12 3.12
N MET A 72 -1.07 -18.82 3.60
CA MET A 72 -0.28 -19.73 4.44
C MET A 72 -1.00 -20.06 5.75
N VAL A 73 -1.58 -19.07 6.43
CA VAL A 73 -2.34 -19.29 7.67
C VAL A 73 -3.55 -20.19 7.40
N ARG A 74 -4.30 -19.94 6.32
CA ARG A 74 -5.48 -20.74 5.96
C ARG A 74 -5.12 -22.20 5.68
N VAL A 75 -4.05 -22.46 4.91
CA VAL A 75 -3.60 -23.83 4.62
C VAL A 75 -3.12 -24.53 5.89
N ARG A 76 -2.35 -23.85 6.76
CA ARG A 76 -1.88 -24.41 8.03
C ARG A 76 -2.98 -24.76 9.01
N MET A 77 -4.12 -24.06 8.96
CA MET A 77 -5.29 -24.36 9.79
C MET A 77 -6.10 -25.56 9.28
N THR A 78 -5.91 -25.98 8.03
CA THR A 78 -6.79 -26.94 7.35
C THR A 78 -6.17 -28.33 7.22
N ALA A 79 -4.84 -28.44 7.07
CA ALA A 79 -4.17 -29.74 6.91
C ALA A 79 -2.73 -29.79 7.44
N THR A 80 -2.31 -30.99 7.88
CA THR A 80 -0.93 -31.28 8.31
C THR A 80 0.04 -31.34 7.12
N GLU A 81 -0.45 -31.76 5.94
CA GLU A 81 0.25 -31.72 4.66
C GLU A 81 -0.63 -31.00 3.62
N PRO A 82 -0.13 -29.98 2.90
CA PRO A 82 -0.90 -29.25 1.90
C PRO A 82 -1.22 -30.13 0.69
N THR A 83 -2.47 -30.10 0.24
CA THR A 83 -2.90 -30.75 -1.01
C THR A 83 -2.25 -30.09 -2.24
N GLU A 84 -2.23 -30.75 -3.40
CA GLU A 84 -1.68 -30.17 -4.64
C GLU A 84 -2.36 -28.84 -5.02
N GLN A 85 -3.67 -28.74 -4.80
CA GLN A 85 -4.44 -27.53 -5.05
C GLN A 85 -4.01 -26.38 -4.13
N GLU A 86 -3.84 -26.66 -2.83
CA GLU A 86 -3.37 -25.67 -1.85
C GLU A 86 -1.93 -25.24 -2.10
N MET A 87 -1.07 -26.18 -2.52
CA MET A 87 0.30 -25.88 -2.93
C MET A 87 0.32 -24.93 -4.14
N GLY A 88 -0.55 -25.14 -5.13
CA GLY A 88 -0.72 -24.23 -6.28
C GLY A 88 -1.20 -22.83 -5.88
N LEU A 89 -2.13 -22.75 -4.91
CA LEU A 89 -2.60 -21.48 -4.36
C LEU A 89 -1.51 -20.74 -3.59
N ILE A 90 -0.74 -21.45 -2.76
CA ILE A 90 0.41 -20.89 -2.03
C ILE A 90 1.42 -20.31 -3.02
N LEU A 91 1.80 -21.07 -4.05
CA LEU A 91 2.77 -20.62 -5.05
C LEU A 91 2.26 -19.37 -5.77
N THR A 92 0.98 -19.35 -6.15
CA THR A 92 0.36 -18.20 -6.82
C THR A 92 0.34 -16.98 -5.91
N ALA A 93 -0.11 -17.14 -4.66
CA ALA A 93 -0.17 -16.05 -3.68
C ALA A 93 1.23 -15.50 -3.37
N LEU A 94 2.25 -16.35 -3.30
CA LEU A 94 3.64 -15.93 -3.14
C LEU A 94 4.13 -15.20 -4.40
N LEU A 95 3.98 -15.78 -5.59
CA LEU A 95 4.51 -15.18 -6.82
C LEU A 95 3.89 -13.80 -7.08
N PHE A 96 2.58 -13.66 -6.98
CA PHE A 96 1.91 -12.39 -7.25
C PHE A 96 1.97 -11.45 -6.04
N GLY A 97 1.68 -11.94 -4.84
CA GLY A 97 1.64 -11.12 -3.62
C GLY A 97 3.02 -10.62 -3.20
N LEU A 98 4.03 -11.51 -3.15
CA LEU A 98 5.38 -11.12 -2.73
C LEU A 98 6.06 -10.23 -3.79
N PHE A 99 5.92 -10.56 -5.07
CA PHE A 99 6.51 -9.74 -6.13
C PHE A 99 5.88 -8.34 -6.19
N SER A 100 4.55 -8.26 -6.16
CA SER A 100 3.83 -6.99 -6.09
C SER A 100 4.25 -6.20 -4.84
N ALA A 101 4.34 -6.86 -3.69
CA ALA A 101 4.78 -6.21 -2.46
C ALA A 101 6.17 -5.59 -2.58
N ILE A 102 7.16 -6.35 -3.05
CA ILE A 102 8.53 -5.86 -3.21
C ILE A 102 8.55 -4.66 -4.17
N PHE A 103 7.82 -4.74 -5.28
CA PHE A 103 7.70 -3.65 -6.24
C PHE A 103 7.16 -2.36 -5.59
N TRP A 104 6.01 -2.45 -4.93
CA TRP A 104 5.35 -1.29 -4.32
C TRP A 104 6.13 -0.71 -3.14
N LEU A 105 6.72 -1.56 -2.29
CA LEU A 105 7.55 -1.13 -1.17
C LEU A 105 8.83 -0.44 -1.65
N THR A 106 9.47 -0.96 -2.70
CA THR A 106 10.67 -0.34 -3.29
C THR A 106 10.33 1.03 -3.87
N PHE A 107 9.20 1.14 -4.58
CA PHE A 107 8.74 2.40 -5.14
C PHE A 107 8.41 3.44 -4.05
N SER A 108 7.70 3.01 -3.01
CA SER A 108 7.39 3.83 -1.83
C SER A 108 8.66 4.36 -1.18
N TYR A 109 9.63 3.48 -0.91
CA TYR A 109 10.93 3.86 -0.36
C TYR A 109 11.66 4.88 -1.24
N GLY A 110 11.67 4.68 -2.55
CA GLY A 110 12.26 5.63 -3.51
C GLY A 110 11.63 7.02 -3.45
N LEU A 111 10.30 7.09 -3.32
CA LEU A 111 9.58 8.37 -3.17
C LEU A 111 9.92 9.06 -1.84
N PHE A 112 9.89 8.32 -0.73
CA PHE A 112 10.27 8.87 0.58
C PHE A 112 11.71 9.37 0.60
N LYS A 113 12.64 8.60 0.05
CA LYS A 113 14.05 8.99 -0.06
C LYS A 113 14.21 10.27 -0.85
N ARG A 114 13.54 10.40 -2.01
CA ARG A 114 13.62 11.60 -2.84
C ARG A 114 13.03 12.83 -2.16
N MET A 115 11.95 12.68 -1.40
CA MET A 115 11.38 13.78 -0.62
C MET A 115 12.34 14.27 0.46
N LYS A 116 12.96 13.33 1.19
CA LYS A 116 13.96 13.65 2.21
C LYS A 116 15.16 14.40 1.64
N GLN A 117 15.69 13.96 0.48
CA GLN A 117 16.80 14.64 -0.18
C GLN A 117 16.46 16.08 -0.57
N LYS A 118 15.26 16.32 -1.14
CA LYS A 118 14.83 17.68 -1.48
C LYS A 118 14.70 18.59 -0.25
N GLU A 119 14.23 18.05 0.87
CA GLU A 119 14.14 18.78 2.13
C GLU A 119 15.52 19.15 2.67
N GLU A 120 16.49 18.22 2.60
CA GLU A 120 17.87 18.46 3.00
C GLU A 120 18.56 19.51 2.10
N GLU A 121 18.38 19.42 0.78
CA GLU A 121 18.90 20.41 -0.19
C GLU A 121 18.34 21.81 0.07
N ALA A 122 17.03 21.93 0.34
CA ALA A 122 16.40 23.20 0.66
C ALA A 122 16.99 23.83 1.93
N ARG A 123 17.19 23.03 2.98
CA ARG A 123 17.78 23.50 4.25
C ARG A 123 19.23 23.95 4.10
N MET A 124 20.02 23.28 3.26
CA MET A 124 21.41 23.67 3.01
C MET A 124 21.52 24.93 2.14
N GLY A 125 20.61 25.14 1.19
CA GLY A 125 20.54 26.36 0.39
C GLY A 125 20.20 27.60 1.22
N GLU A 126 19.33 27.48 2.22
CA GLU A 126 19.01 28.56 3.15
C GLU A 126 20.17 28.90 4.09
N GLY A 127 20.99 27.91 4.49
CA GLY A 127 22.15 28.10 5.35
C GLY A 127 23.36 28.78 4.68
N GLN A 128 23.39 28.89 3.34
CA GLN A 128 24.44 29.58 2.58
C GLN A 128 24.08 31.03 2.21
N ALA A 129 22.84 31.45 2.48
CA ALA A 129 22.34 32.81 2.21
C ALA A 129 22.47 33.77 3.41
N HIS A 130 23.10 33.32 4.50
CA HIS A 130 23.39 34.08 5.71
C HIS A 130 24.89 34.01 6.04
#